data_AF-A0AAI9BZA9-F1
#
_entry.id   AF-A0AAI9BZA9-F1
#
_cell.length_a   1.000
_cell.length_b   1.000
_cell.length_c   1.000
_cell.angle_alpha   90.00
_cell.angle_beta   90.00
_cell.angle_gamma   90.00
#
_symmetry.space_group_name_H-M   'P 1'
#
loop_
_entity.id
_entity.type
_entity.pdbx_description
1 polymer ?
#
loop_
_entity_poly.entity_id
_entity_poly.type
_entity_poly.pdbx_seq_one_letter_code
_entity_poly.pdbx_strand_id
1 'polypeptide(L)'
;MNTTDKNRTAIQHQLTAALEAINALADKGLTARSVSITGARPVIVIDRPRGDSLVGAQHIRERKGQLVTRTKMATPFHGCQVEWDVCQSTPTSGLH
;
A
#
# COMPACT_ATOMS: atom_id res chain seq x y z
N MET A 1 14.30 -15.75 -26.87
CA MET A 1 14.42 -14.80 -25.74
C MET A 1 14.75 -15.60 -24.48
N ASN A 2 15.95 -15.42 -23.92
CA ASN A 2 16.40 -16.20 -22.76
C ASN A 2 15.69 -15.72 -21.47
N THR A 3 15.80 -16.49 -20.38
CA THR A 3 15.14 -16.20 -19.10
C THR A 3 15.57 -14.86 -18.50
N THR A 4 16.84 -14.48 -18.68
CA THR A 4 17.40 -13.21 -18.20
C THR A 4 16.73 -12.01 -18.87
N ASP A 5 16.52 -12.07 -20.20
CA ASP A 5 15.86 -11.02 -20.96
C ASP A 5 14.39 -10.87 -20.54
N LYS A 6 13.68 -11.99 -20.35
CA LYS A 6 12.29 -11.98 -19.86
C LYS A 6 12.18 -11.33 -18.48
N ASN A 7 13.09 -11.67 -17.56
CA ASN A 7 13.11 -11.10 -16.22
C ASN A 7 13.43 -9.60 -16.26
N ARG A 8 14.36 -9.17 -17.11
CA ARG A 8 14.69 -7.75 -17.30
C ARG A 8 13.48 -6.96 -17.77
N THR A 9 12.76 -7.46 -18.78
CA THR A 9 11.55 -6.82 -19.30
C THR A 9 10.45 -6.73 -18.24
N ALA A 10 10.23 -7.80 -17.47
CA ALA A 10 9.24 -7.79 -16.38
C ALA A 10 9.57 -6.76 -15.30
N ILE A 11 10.84 -6.70 -14.86
CA ILE A 11 11.30 -5.71 -13.88
C ILE A 11 11.14 -4.29 -14.42
N GLN A 12 11.48 -4.04 -15.69
CA GLN A 12 11.28 -2.74 -16.32
C GLN A 12 9.81 -2.31 -16.31
N HIS A 13 8.89 -3.20 -16.69
CA HIS A 13 7.45 -2.92 -16.63
C HIS A 13 6.98 -2.60 -15.21
N GLN A 14 7.47 -3.34 -14.22
CA GLN A 14 7.13 -3.11 -12.81
C GLN A 14 7.66 -1.76 -12.31
N LEU A 15 8.88 -1.37 -12.69
CA LEU A 15 9.45 -0.07 -12.35
C LEU A 15 8.67 1.08 -12.99
N THR A 16 8.28 0.95 -14.27
CA THR A 16 7.46 1.95 -14.96
C THR A 16 6.10 2.11 -14.28
N ALA A 17 5.40 1.01 -14.01
CA ALA A 17 4.10 1.05 -13.32
C ALA A 17 4.21 1.67 -11.92
N ALA A 18 5.27 1.34 -11.17
CA ALA A 18 5.52 1.92 -9.86
C ALA A 18 5.76 3.43 -9.93
N LEU A 19 6.53 3.92 -10.91
CA LEU A 19 6.79 5.35 -11.09
C LEU A 19 5.52 6.12 -11.45
N GLU A 20 4.73 5.60 -12.39
CA GLU A 20 3.44 6.19 -12.76
C GLU A 20 2.49 6.26 -11.57
N ALA A 21 2.42 5.18 -10.79
CA ALA A 21 1.60 5.13 -9.58
C ALA A 21 2.07 6.14 -8.52
N ILE A 22 3.37 6.29 -8.29
CA ILE A 22 3.92 7.28 -7.33
C ILE A 22 3.54 8.70 -7.76
N ASN A 23 3.68 9.04 -9.04
CA ASN A 23 3.32 10.37 -9.53
C ASN A 23 1.82 10.64 -9.34
N ALA A 24 0.97 9.69 -9.72
CA ALA A 24 -0.48 9.82 -9.55
C ALA A 24 -0.92 9.86 -8.06
N LEU A 25 -0.16 9.24 -7.15
CA LEU A 25 -0.36 9.38 -5.71
C LEU A 25 0.03 10.79 -5.23
N ALA A 26 1.16 11.32 -5.70
CA ALA A 26 1.62 12.66 -5.36
C ALA A 26 0.64 13.75 -5.81
N ASP A 27 0.04 13.59 -7.00
CA ASP A 27 -1.02 14.49 -7.52
C ASP A 27 -2.26 14.51 -6.61
N LYS A 28 -2.50 13.43 -5.86
CA LYS A 28 -3.58 13.31 -4.87
C LYS A 28 -3.17 13.75 -3.45
N GLY A 29 -1.95 14.28 -3.29
CA GLY A 29 -1.39 14.67 -1.99
C GLY A 29 -1.03 13.49 -1.09
N LEU A 30 -0.77 12.31 -1.66
CA LEU A 30 -0.41 11.11 -0.93
C LEU A 30 1.10 10.84 -1.02
N THR A 31 1.69 10.41 0.09
CA THR A 31 3.13 10.18 0.19
C THR A 31 3.44 8.69 0.21
N ALA A 32 4.26 8.24 -0.75
CA ALA A 32 4.81 6.89 -0.76
C ALA A 32 5.96 6.76 0.26
N ARG A 33 5.94 5.67 1.04
CA ARG A 33 6.94 5.34 2.06
C ARG A 33 7.92 4.26 1.62
N SER A 34 7.43 3.28 0.87
CA SER A 34 8.27 2.19 0.36
C SER A 34 7.64 1.53 -0.86
N VAL A 35 8.48 0.97 -1.74
CA VAL A 35 8.05 0.19 -2.91
C VAL A 35 8.76 -1.16 -2.90
N SER A 36 8.00 -2.23 -3.15
CA SER A 36 8.54 -3.57 -3.42
C SER A 36 8.14 -4.04 -4.81
N ILE A 37 9.10 -4.57 -5.57
CA ILE A 37 8.93 -5.09 -6.93
C ILE A 37 9.26 -6.59 -7.02
N THR A 38 9.33 -7.29 -5.90
CA THR A 38 9.73 -8.71 -5.88
C THR A 38 8.58 -9.67 -6.20
N GLY A 39 7.34 -9.17 -6.26
CA GLY A 39 6.13 -9.96 -6.49
C GLY A 39 5.62 -9.90 -7.94
N ALA A 40 4.44 -10.46 -8.17
CA ALA A 40 3.77 -10.38 -9.47
C ALA A 40 3.35 -8.95 -9.86
N ARG A 41 3.08 -8.10 -8.86
CA ARG A 41 2.77 -6.68 -9.03
C ARG A 41 3.55 -5.86 -8.00
N PRO A 42 3.95 -4.61 -8.33
CA PRO A 42 4.57 -3.74 -7.36
C PRO A 42 3.63 -3.46 -6.19
N VAL A 43 4.18 -3.39 -4.98
CA VAL A 43 3.47 -3.00 -3.76
C VAL A 43 4.03 -1.67 -3.29
N ILE A 44 3.17 -0.67 -3.13
CA ILE A 44 3.50 0.67 -2.67
C ILE A 44 2.85 0.88 -1.31
N VAL A 45 3.65 1.11 -0.28
CA VAL A 45 3.14 1.51 1.04
C VAL A 45 3.07 3.02 1.07
N ILE A 46 1.92 3.57 1.45
CA ILE A 46 1.72 5.01 1.59
C ILE A 46 1.44 5.38 3.05
N ASP A 47 1.46 6.67 3.35
CA ASP A 47 0.79 7.20 4.54
C ASP A 47 -0.72 7.08 4.42
N ARG A 48 -1.41 6.97 5.57
CA ARG A 48 -2.86 6.85 5.59
C ARG A 48 -3.50 8.03 4.82
N PRO A 49 -4.30 7.76 3.77
CA PRO A 49 -5.04 8.79 3.07
C PRO A 49 -5.92 9.59 4.04
N ARG A 50 -5.97 10.91 3.85
CA ARG A 50 -6.93 11.78 4.53
C ARG A 50 -8.18 11.90 3.66
N GLY A 51 -9.36 11.74 4.26
CA GLY A 51 -10.65 11.76 3.55
C GLY A 51 -10.82 10.60 2.56
N ASP A 52 -11.60 10.83 1.50
CA ASP A 52 -12.00 9.80 0.52
C ASP A 52 -11.04 9.67 -0.68
N SER A 53 -9.80 10.14 -0.56
CA SER A 53 -8.81 10.19 -1.65
C SER A 53 -8.41 8.82 -2.20
N LEU A 54 -8.49 7.78 -1.36
CA LEU A 54 -8.37 6.37 -1.73
C LEU A 54 -9.28 5.51 -0.84
N VAL A 55 -10.06 4.64 -1.47
CA VAL A 55 -10.83 3.60 -0.79
C VAL A 55 -10.13 2.27 -0.99
N GLY A 56 -9.87 1.56 0.12
CA GLY A 56 -9.25 0.25 0.11
C GLY A 56 -10.12 -0.79 0.78
N ALA A 57 -9.85 -2.05 0.49
CA ALA A 57 -10.39 -3.17 1.23
C ALA A 57 -9.45 -3.51 2.40
N GLN A 58 -10.03 -3.96 3.52
CA GLN A 58 -9.24 -4.50 4.61
C GLN A 58 -8.54 -5.78 4.15
N HIS A 59 -7.22 -5.80 4.23
CA HIS A 59 -6.40 -6.92 3.77
C HIS A 59 -5.92 -7.80 4.93
N ILE A 60 -5.41 -7.18 6.01
CA ILE A 60 -4.88 -7.91 7.17
C ILE A 60 -5.29 -7.19 8.46
N ARG A 61 -5.57 -7.97 9.52
CA ARG A 61 -5.80 -7.48 10.88
C ARG A 61 -4.80 -8.11 11.83
N GLU A 62 -3.88 -7.32 12.37
CA GLU A 62 -2.96 -7.77 13.41
C GLU A 62 -3.46 -7.34 14.79
N ARG A 63 -3.58 -8.30 15.71
CA ARG A 63 -3.75 -8.03 17.15
C ARG A 63 -2.39 -8.21 17.83
N LYS A 64 -1.75 -7.13 18.26
CA LYS A 64 -0.53 -7.19 19.08
C LYS A 64 -0.83 -6.81 20.52
N GLY A 65 -0.70 -7.78 21.43
CA GLY A 65 -0.28 -7.63 22.83
C GLY A 65 -1.13 -6.79 23.81
N GLN A 66 -1.64 -5.62 23.44
CA GLN A 66 -2.44 -4.72 24.28
C GLN A 66 -3.02 -3.59 23.39
N LEU A 67 -4.34 -3.37 23.49
CA LEU A 67 -5.11 -2.18 23.09
C LEU A 67 -5.05 -1.63 21.64
N VAL A 68 -4.19 -2.13 20.76
CA VAL A 68 -4.10 -1.61 19.38
C VAL A 68 -4.37 -2.70 18.36
N THR A 69 -5.48 -2.54 17.62
CA THR A 69 -5.72 -3.28 16.38
C THR A 69 -5.06 -2.51 15.24
N ARG A 70 -4.08 -3.11 14.56
CA ARG A 70 -3.53 -2.58 13.30
C ARG A 70 -4.26 -3.24 12.13
N THR A 71 -5.00 -2.45 11.38
CA THR A 71 -5.69 -2.90 10.17
C THR A 71 -4.93 -2.38 8.97
N LYS A 72 -4.49 -3.27 8.08
CA LYS A 72 -3.90 -2.89 6.80
C LYS A 72 -5.00 -2.82 5.75
N MET A 73 -5.08 -1.70 5.07
CA MET A 73 -5.94 -1.48 3.91
C MET A 73 -5.11 -1.65 2.64
N ALA A 74 -5.71 -2.21 1.59
CA ALA A 74 -5.08 -2.34 0.29
C ALA A 74 -6.06 -2.04 -0.85
N THR A 75 -5.56 -1.47 -1.94
CA THR A 75 -6.36 -1.24 -3.16
C THR A 75 -5.50 -1.35 -4.42
N PRO A 76 -6.03 -1.87 -5.54
CA PRO A 76 -5.36 -1.77 -6.83
C PRO A 76 -5.26 -0.31 -7.29
N PHE A 77 -4.10 0.10 -7.80
CA PHE A 77 -3.87 1.46 -8.28
C PHE A 77 -2.76 1.48 -9.33
N HIS A 78 -3.05 1.92 -10.55
CA HIS A 78 -2.06 2.03 -11.65
C HIS A 78 -1.17 0.77 -11.83
N GLY A 79 -1.79 -0.41 -11.90
CA GLY A 79 -1.08 -1.69 -12.03
C GLY A 79 -0.32 -2.15 -10.77
N CYS A 80 -0.34 -1.36 -9.71
CA CYS A 80 0.27 -1.66 -8.41
C CYS A 80 -0.80 -2.04 -7.37
N GLN A 81 -0.35 -2.58 -6.24
CA GLN A 81 -1.11 -2.66 -5.00
C GLN A 81 -0.65 -1.53 -4.08
N VAL A 82 -1.56 -0.69 -3.62
CA VAL A 82 -1.27 0.37 -2.65
C VAL A 82 -1.76 -0.06 -1.28
N GLU A 83 -0.91 0.06 -0.26
CA GLU A 83 -1.19 -0.36 1.11
C GLU A 83 -1.02 0.78 2.12
N TRP A 84 -1.87 0.82 3.15
CA TRP A 84 -1.70 1.73 4.29
C TRP A 84 -2.27 1.15 5.59
N ASP A 85 -1.72 1.61 6.70
CA ASP A 85 -2.19 1.19 8.02
C ASP A 85 -3.31 2.11 8.54
N VAL A 86 -4.30 1.48 9.16
CA VAL A 86 -5.39 2.10 9.90
C VAL A 86 -5.28 1.59 11.34
N CYS A 87 -4.66 2.39 12.21
CA CYS A 87 -4.72 2.14 13.64
C CYS A 87 -6.15 2.40 14.12
N GLN A 88 -6.81 1.37 14.66
CA GLN A 88 -7.98 1.54 15.50
C GLN A 88 -7.51 1.54 16.94
N SER A 89 -7.39 2.72 17.53
CA SER A 89 -7.40 2.85 18.99
C SER A 89 -8.80 2.44 19.43
N THR A 90 -8.94 1.32 20.14
CA THR A 90 -10.20 1.13 20.89
C THR A 90 -10.33 2.32 21.81
N PRO A 91 -11.45 3.07 21.81
CA PRO A 91 -11.70 4.00 22.88
C PRO A 91 -11.65 3.16 24.15
N THR A 92 -10.71 3.45 25.05
CA THR A 92 -10.87 3.07 26.44
C THR A 92 -12.20 3.67 26.86
N SER A 93 -13.25 2.84 26.91
CA SER A 93 -14.47 3.18 27.63
C SER A 93 -14.02 3.49 29.05
N GLY A 94 -13.76 4.77 29.29
CA GLY A 94 -13.53 5.31 30.61
C GLY A 94 -14.81 5.09 31.37
N LEU A 95 -14.77 4.10 32.24
CA LEU A 95 -15.60 4.04 33.44
C LEU A 95 -15.68 5.46 34.02
N HIS A 96 -16.87 6.04 33.98
CA HIS A 96 -17.26 7.16 34.81
C HIS A 96 -18.68 6.92 35.30
#